data_AF-A0A2S7QPL4-F1
#
_entry.id   AF-A0A2S7QPL4-F1
#
_cell.length_a   1.000
_cell.length_b   1.000
_cell.length_c   1.000
_cell.angle_alpha   90.00
_cell.angle_beta   90.00
_cell.angle_gamma   90.00
#
_symmetry.space_group_name_H-M   'P 1'
#
loop_
_entity.id
_entity.type
_entity.pdbx_description
1 polymer ?
#
loop_
_entity_poly.entity_id
_entity_poly.type
_entity_poly.pdbx_seq_one_letter_code
_entity_poly.pdbx_strand_id
1 'polypeptide(L)'
;MRFSIPALALATLSGVLAAPTDFFGVDITFLAGPASYNINIPADGQIHPTGNDLSVSIIRSSNFNVYSLCTFYHDGDVTLVNNGGIVSVGPPTPITGVSCPVTDDRCIPTYDRGFKSRDIIEKGVDLEMITR
;
A
#
# COMPACT_ATOMS: atom_id res chain seq x y z
N MET A 1 5.61 -66.30 7.89
CA MET A 1 5.97 -65.20 8.83
C MET A 1 5.63 -63.88 8.15
N ARG A 2 4.81 -63.04 8.78
CA ARG A 2 4.28 -61.79 8.24
C ARG A 2 5.10 -60.64 8.80
N PHE A 3 5.88 -59.95 7.98
CA PHE A 3 6.65 -58.76 8.40
C PHE A 3 5.82 -57.51 8.14
N SER A 4 5.40 -56.85 9.22
CA SER A 4 4.64 -55.60 9.22
C SER A 4 5.62 -54.43 9.16
N ILE A 5 5.49 -53.57 8.13
CA ILE A 5 6.33 -52.38 7.95
C ILE A 5 5.53 -51.15 8.42
N PRO A 6 6.03 -50.30 9.33
CA PRO A 6 5.33 -49.10 9.73
C PRO A 6 5.51 -48.01 8.67
N ALA A 7 4.40 -47.49 8.15
CA ALA A 7 4.40 -46.35 7.24
C ALA A 7 4.63 -45.05 8.03
N LEU A 8 5.78 -44.40 7.80
CA LEU A 8 6.09 -43.06 8.27
C LEU A 8 5.35 -42.05 7.37
N ALA A 9 4.28 -41.45 7.88
CA ALA A 9 3.58 -40.37 7.20
C ALA A 9 4.34 -39.04 7.38
N LEU A 10 4.84 -38.46 6.29
CA LEU A 10 5.35 -37.08 6.28
C LEU A 10 4.15 -36.12 6.21
N ALA A 11 3.90 -35.38 7.29
CA ALA A 11 2.93 -34.30 7.30
C ALA A 11 3.59 -33.04 6.69
N THR A 12 3.14 -32.62 5.51
CA THR A 12 3.55 -31.37 4.88
C THR A 12 2.78 -30.21 5.49
N LEU A 13 3.44 -29.42 6.34
CA LEU A 13 2.91 -28.15 6.84
C LEU A 13 2.96 -27.12 5.72
N SER A 14 1.86 -26.98 4.98
CA SER A 14 1.66 -25.84 4.07
C SER A 14 1.12 -24.67 4.90
N GLY A 15 2.02 -23.85 5.45
CA GLY A 15 1.65 -22.58 6.07
C GLY A 15 1.55 -21.48 5.02
N VAL A 16 0.33 -21.07 4.66
CA VAL A 16 0.13 -19.79 3.97
C VAL A 16 0.19 -18.71 5.05
N LEU A 17 1.26 -17.90 5.04
CA LEU A 17 1.29 -16.65 5.80
C LEU A 17 0.22 -15.72 5.21
N ALA A 18 -0.87 -15.52 5.96
CA ALA A 18 -1.84 -14.49 5.66
C ALA A 18 -1.14 -13.13 5.77
N ALA A 19 -1.19 -12.33 4.71
CA ALA A 19 -0.70 -10.96 4.75
C ALA A 19 -1.48 -10.16 5.81
N PRO A 20 -0.84 -9.23 6.53
CA PRO A 20 -1.52 -8.35 7.47
C PRO A 20 -2.66 -7.60 6.76
N THR A 21 -3.87 -7.62 7.33
CA THR A 21 -5.08 -7.02 6.73
C THR A 21 -5.38 -5.61 7.26
N ASP A 22 -4.50 -5.04 8.09
CA ASP A 22 -4.74 -3.75 8.75
C ASP A 22 -4.06 -2.62 7.97
N PHE A 23 -4.72 -2.20 6.89
CA PHE A 23 -4.30 -1.07 6.07
C PHE A 23 -5.04 0.19 6.51
N PHE A 24 -4.33 1.31 6.63
CA PHE A 24 -5.00 2.59 6.85
C PHE A 24 -5.62 3.09 5.53
N GLY A 25 -6.79 3.73 5.65
CA GLY A 25 -7.47 4.36 4.52
C GLY A 25 -6.85 5.71 4.16
N VAL A 26 -6.61 5.93 2.87
CA VAL A 26 -6.14 7.20 2.33
C VAL A 26 -7.30 7.89 1.64
N ASP A 27 -7.66 9.08 2.15
CA ASP A 27 -8.68 9.92 1.53
C ASP A 27 -8.04 10.75 0.42
N ILE A 28 -8.51 10.52 -0.82
CA ILE A 28 -8.02 11.20 -2.01
C ILE A 28 -9.19 11.97 -2.63
N THR A 29 -8.97 13.26 -2.84
CA THR A 29 -9.92 14.14 -3.53
C THR A 29 -9.39 14.46 -4.93
N PHE A 30 -10.22 14.17 -5.91
CA PHE A 30 -9.98 14.44 -7.32
C PHE A 30 -10.84 15.63 -7.76
N LEU A 31 -10.22 16.60 -8.43
CA LEU A 31 -10.89 17.76 -8.99
C LEU A 31 -10.77 17.71 -10.52
N ALA A 32 -11.92 17.69 -11.18
CA ALA A 32 -12.09 17.61 -12.63
C ALA A 32 -12.83 18.87 -13.11
N GLY A 33 -12.11 20.00 -13.21
CA GLY A 33 -12.68 21.30 -13.58
C GLY A 33 -13.80 21.74 -12.62
N PRO A 34 -15.08 21.74 -13.04
CA PRO A 34 -16.21 22.07 -12.17
C PRO A 34 -16.69 20.92 -11.27
N ALA A 35 -16.23 19.69 -11.51
CA ALA A 35 -16.64 18.50 -10.76
C ALA A 35 -15.55 18.06 -9.78
N SER A 36 -15.94 17.43 -8.67
CA SER A 36 -15.00 16.84 -7.72
C SER A 36 -15.56 15.59 -7.08
N TYR A 37 -14.72 14.61 -6.81
CA TYR A 37 -15.09 13.40 -6.08
C TYR A 37 -14.00 13.00 -5.09
N ASN A 38 -14.44 12.28 -4.05
CA ASN A 38 -13.61 11.75 -2.98
C ASN A 38 -13.71 10.22 -3.05
N ILE A 39 -12.58 9.53 -2.92
CA ILE A 39 -12.51 8.11 -2.64
C ILE A 39 -11.59 7.85 -1.46
N ASN A 40 -11.92 6.81 -0.69
CA ASN A 40 -11.05 6.27 0.34
C ASN A 40 -10.47 4.95 -0.18
N ILE A 41 -9.14 4.91 -0.37
CA ILE A 41 -8.43 3.74 -0.87
C ILE A 41 -7.54 3.17 0.24
N PRO A 42 -7.61 1.86 0.54
CA PRO A 42 -6.70 1.25 1.50
C PRO A 42 -5.27 1.31 0.97
N ALA A 43 -4.30 1.58 1.85
CA ALA A 43 -2.88 1.60 1.49
C ALA A 43 -2.28 0.19 1.38
N ASP A 44 -2.92 -0.74 0.66
CA ASP A 44 -2.49 -2.14 0.52
C ASP A 44 -1.54 -2.38 -0.66
N GLY A 45 -1.27 -1.33 -1.44
CA GLY A 45 -0.49 -1.42 -2.69
C GLY A 45 -1.21 -2.11 -3.84
N GLN A 46 -2.46 -2.57 -3.65
CA GLN A 46 -3.25 -3.10 -4.76
C GLN A 46 -3.81 -1.95 -5.60
N ILE A 47 -4.13 -2.28 -6.85
CA ILE A 47 -4.75 -1.33 -7.77
C ILE A 47 -6.25 -1.32 -7.49
N HIS A 48 -6.76 -0.20 -7.02
CA HIS A 48 -8.18 0.02 -6.82
C HIS A 48 -8.74 0.86 -7.97
N PRO A 49 -9.72 0.34 -8.73
CA PRO A 49 -10.35 1.12 -9.78
C PRO A 49 -11.18 2.24 -9.16
N THR A 50 -11.03 3.45 -9.69
CA THR A 50 -11.84 4.61 -9.30
C THR A 50 -13.27 4.52 -9.86
N GLY A 51 -13.43 3.86 -11.02
CA GLY A 51 -14.70 3.70 -11.72
C GLY A 51 -15.32 5.02 -12.18
N ASN A 52 -14.51 6.06 -12.41
CA ASN A 52 -14.99 7.40 -12.72
C ASN A 52 -14.30 7.99 -13.96
N ASP A 53 -15.10 8.40 -14.95
CA ASP A 53 -14.64 8.95 -16.23
C ASP A 53 -14.42 10.47 -16.21
N LEU A 54 -14.47 11.10 -15.03
CA LEU A 54 -14.22 12.53 -14.88
C LEU A 54 -12.76 12.87 -15.21
N SER A 55 -12.55 13.87 -16.08
CA SER A 55 -11.22 14.35 -16.48
C SER A 55 -10.54 15.12 -15.35
N VAL A 56 -9.77 14.42 -14.53
CA VAL A 56 -9.10 14.98 -13.36
C VAL A 56 -7.98 15.90 -13.80
N SER A 57 -7.95 17.10 -13.23
CA SER A 57 -6.88 18.09 -13.42
C SER A 57 -6.04 18.28 -12.16
N ILE A 58 -6.61 18.00 -10.98
CA ILE A 58 -5.93 18.17 -9.69
C ILE A 58 -6.26 16.99 -8.78
N ILE A 59 -5.26 16.44 -8.11
CA ILE A 59 -5.36 15.41 -7.09
C ILE A 59 -4.79 15.97 -5.79
N ARG A 60 -5.52 15.82 -4.70
CA ARG A 60 -5.07 16.23 -3.37
C ARG A 60 -5.49 15.18 -2.34
N SER A 61 -4.74 15.06 -1.27
CA SER A 61 -5.10 14.24 -0.11
C SER A 61 -4.99 15.08 1.15
N SER A 62 -5.84 14.78 2.13
CA SER A 62 -5.88 15.48 3.43
C SER A 62 -4.88 14.91 4.43
N ASN A 63 -4.54 13.63 4.29
CA ASN A 63 -3.85 12.85 5.31
C ASN A 63 -2.60 12.12 4.78
N PHE A 64 -2.31 12.18 3.48
CA PHE A 64 -1.24 11.37 2.88
C PHE A 64 -0.52 12.07 1.72
N ASN A 65 0.78 11.80 1.55
CA ASN A 65 1.53 12.29 0.40
C ASN A 65 1.35 11.36 -0.80
N VAL A 66 0.22 11.51 -1.49
CA VAL A 66 -0.14 10.67 -2.64
C VAL A 66 0.77 10.81 -3.84
N TYR A 67 1.54 11.90 -3.96
CA TYR A 67 2.43 12.09 -5.11
C TYR A 67 3.66 11.20 -5.08
N SER A 68 4.31 11.13 -3.91
CA SER A 68 5.54 10.35 -3.76
C SER A 68 5.26 8.88 -3.46
N LEU A 69 4.07 8.58 -2.91
CA LEU A 69 3.77 7.28 -2.31
C LEU A 69 2.69 6.51 -3.05
N CYS A 70 1.87 7.16 -3.90
CA CYS A 70 0.85 6.46 -4.69
C CYS A 70 1.16 6.54 -6.18
N THR A 71 0.77 5.49 -6.90
CA THR A 71 0.77 5.41 -8.35
C THR A 71 -0.65 5.62 -8.86
N PHE A 72 -0.83 6.59 -9.75
CA PHE A 72 -2.09 6.85 -10.43
C PHE A 72 -2.04 6.23 -11.81
N TYR A 73 -3.10 5.51 -12.18
CA TYR A 73 -3.27 4.91 -13.48
C TYR A 73 -4.24 5.75 -14.30
N HIS A 74 -3.88 5.96 -15.56
CA HIS A 74 -4.58 6.85 -16.48
C HIS A 74 -4.62 6.21 -17.86
N ASP A 75 -5.61 6.57 -18.65
CA ASP A 75 -5.65 6.22 -20.06
C ASP A 75 -5.02 7.38 -20.87
N GLY A 76 -3.82 7.14 -21.42
CA GLY A 76 -3.08 8.09 -22.25
C GLY A 76 -1.83 8.72 -21.60
N ASP A 77 -1.13 9.56 -22.38
CA ASP A 77 0.04 10.31 -21.93
C ASP A 77 -0.38 11.45 -20.98
N VAL A 78 0.06 11.35 -19.73
CA VAL A 78 -0.22 12.34 -18.69
C VAL A 78 1.07 12.79 -18.02
N THR A 79 1.09 14.05 -17.61
CA THR A 79 2.14 14.60 -16.77
C THR A 79 1.56 14.92 -15.40
N LEU A 80 2.15 14.35 -14.36
CA LEU A 80 1.82 14.62 -12.96
C LEU A 80 2.88 15.58 -12.40
N VAL A 81 2.45 16.72 -11.86
CA VAL A 81 3.34 17.70 -11.24
C VAL A 81 2.93 17.94 -9.80
N ASN A 82 3.84 17.75 -8.85
CA ASN A 82 3.61 18.12 -7.46
C ASN A 82 3.88 19.60 -7.23
N ASN A 83 2.93 20.27 -6.57
CA ASN A 83 3.06 21.63 -6.09
C ASN A 83 2.73 21.68 -4.60
N GLY A 84 3.63 21.17 -3.76
CA GLY A 84 3.49 21.22 -2.29
C GLY A 84 2.42 20.28 -1.74
N GLY A 85 2.27 19.08 -2.32
CA GLY A 85 1.26 18.08 -1.90
C GLY A 85 -0.04 18.11 -2.73
N ILE A 86 -0.20 19.10 -3.60
CA ILE A 86 -1.23 19.12 -4.63
C ILE A 86 -0.60 18.60 -5.93
N VAL A 87 -1.19 17.57 -6.51
CA VAL A 87 -0.73 17.00 -7.78
C VAL A 87 -1.59 17.57 -8.91
N SER A 88 -0.96 18.22 -9.86
CA SER A 88 -1.62 18.70 -11.08
C SER A 88 -1.44 17.66 -12.19
N VAL A 89 -2.51 17.38 -12.92
CA VAL A 89 -2.53 16.42 -14.04
C VAL A 89 -2.76 17.20 -15.33
N GLY A 90 -1.82 17.08 -16.27
CA GLY A 90 -1.91 17.72 -17.58
C GLY A 90 -1.50 16.76 -18.69
N PRO A 91 -2.32 16.54 -19.73
CA PRO A 91 -3.69 17.04 -19.95
C PRO A 91 -4.70 16.46 -18.94
N PRO A 92 -5.87 17.10 -18.72
CA PRO A 92 -6.94 16.53 -17.89
C PRO A 92 -7.43 15.20 -18.47
N THR A 93 -7.26 14.10 -17.73
CA THR A 93 -7.62 12.75 -18.15
C THR A 93 -8.31 11.99 -17.02
N PRO A 94 -9.14 10.99 -17.36
CA PRO A 94 -9.74 10.11 -16.36
C PRO A 94 -8.67 9.26 -15.67
N ILE A 95 -8.76 9.17 -14.34
CA ILE A 95 -7.96 8.25 -13.53
C ILE A 95 -8.67 6.91 -13.57
N THR A 96 -8.04 5.86 -14.10
CA THR A 96 -8.64 4.51 -14.18
C THR A 96 -8.45 3.71 -12.90
N GLY A 97 -7.40 4.01 -12.14
CA GLY A 97 -7.11 3.35 -10.87
C GLY A 97 -6.04 4.04 -10.05
N VAL A 98 -5.94 3.64 -8.79
CA VAL A 98 -4.94 4.16 -7.84
C VAL A 98 -4.35 2.98 -7.08
N SER A 99 -3.03 2.98 -6.89
CA SER A 99 -2.34 2.06 -5.99
C SER A 99 -1.50 2.86 -5.01
N CYS A 100 -1.71 2.64 -3.72
CA CYS A 100 -0.94 3.25 -2.66
C CYS A 100 -0.29 2.14 -1.81
N PRO A 101 1.00 1.82 -1.97
CA PRO A 101 1.72 0.95 -1.05
C PRO A 101 1.80 1.53 0.36
N VAL A 102 1.84 0.66 1.36
CA VAL A 102 2.32 1.03 2.71
C VAL A 102 3.79 1.46 2.62
N THR A 103 4.12 2.66 3.08
CA THR A 103 5.49 3.20 3.02
C THR A 103 6.08 3.49 4.39
N ASP A 104 5.62 2.84 5.44
CA ASP A 104 6.19 3.01 6.78
C ASP A 104 6.36 1.63 7.43
N ASP A 105 7.42 1.48 8.21
CA ASP A 105 7.76 0.36 9.10
C ASP A 105 6.68 0.06 10.18
N ARG A 106 5.44 0.52 9.96
CA ARG A 106 4.22 0.25 10.74
C ARG A 106 3.51 -1.04 10.35
N CYS A 107 3.99 -1.75 9.34
CA CYS A 107 3.59 -3.14 9.11
C CYS A 107 4.46 -4.12 9.91
N ILE A 108 4.73 -3.81 11.18
CA ILE A 108 4.91 -4.87 12.17
C ILE A 108 3.56 -4.99 12.85
N PRO A 109 2.87 -6.15 12.81
CA PRO A 109 1.74 -6.35 13.70
C PRO A 109 2.28 -6.27 15.13
N THR A 110 2.12 -5.11 15.78
CA THR A 110 2.22 -5.00 17.22
C THR A 110 1.09 -5.83 17.80
N TYR A 111 1.31 -7.11 17.99
CA TYR A 111 0.68 -7.80 19.11
C TYR A 111 1.31 -7.22 20.36
N ASP A 112 0.63 -6.19 20.86
CA ASP A 112 0.90 -5.47 22.09
C ASP A 112 2.09 -4.49 22.05
N ARG A 113 1.78 -3.26 22.44
CA ARG A 113 2.65 -2.10 22.70
C ARG A 113 3.12 -1.29 21.48
N GLY A 114 2.59 -0.07 21.43
CA GLY A 114 3.11 1.01 20.61
C GLY A 114 4.59 1.22 20.87
N PHE A 115 5.40 0.90 19.86
CA PHE A 115 6.83 1.16 19.87
C PHE A 115 7.05 2.63 19.50
N LYS A 116 7.55 3.40 20.47
CA LYS A 116 8.09 4.74 20.21
C LYS A 116 9.51 4.52 19.67
N SER A 117 9.89 5.25 18.63
CA SER A 117 11.19 5.22 17.92
C SER A 117 12.48 5.28 18.79
N ARG A 118 12.35 5.39 20.12
CA ARG A 118 13.47 5.47 21.08
C ARG A 118 13.95 4.12 21.63
N ASP A 119 13.26 3.02 21.36
CA ASP A 119 13.58 1.71 21.95
C ASP A 119 14.54 0.83 21.10
N ILE A 120 15.00 1.32 19.94
CA ILE A 120 15.91 0.56 19.03
C ILE A 120 17.35 0.50 19.58
N ILE A 121 17.71 1.31 20.58
CA ILE A 121 19.09 1.35 21.11
C ILE A 121 19.36 0.25 22.15
N GLU A 122 18.34 -0.32 22.81
CA GLU A 122 18.58 -1.25 23.94
C GLU A 122 18.39 -2.73 23.58
N LYS A 123 17.63 -3.03 22.53
CA LYS A 123 17.44 -4.39 22.05
C LYS A 123 18.31 -4.57 20.82
N GLY A 124 19.55 -4.98 21.04
CA GLY A 124 20.51 -5.31 19.99
C GLY A 124 19.82 -6.07 18.86
N VAL A 125 19.54 -5.34 17.78
CA VAL A 125 19.18 -5.93 16.50
C VAL A 125 20.41 -6.73 16.12
N ASP A 126 20.30 -8.04 16.23
CA ASP A 126 21.32 -8.95 15.77
C ASP A 126 21.53 -8.63 14.28
N LEU A 127 22.70 -8.09 14.02
CA LEU A 127 23.13 -7.53 12.75
C LEU A 127 23.49 -8.67 11.79
N GLU A 128 22.69 -9.74 11.73
CA GLU A 128 22.92 -10.93 10.90
C GLU A 128 21.85 -11.11 9.81
N MET A 129 21.34 -10.00 9.25
CA MET A 129 20.56 -10.10 8.01
C MET A 129 20.91 -9.07 6.94
N ILE A 130 22.03 -8.35 7.09
CA ILE A 130 22.59 -7.53 6.02
C ILE A 130 24.09 -7.82 5.88
N THR A 131 24.41 -9.02 5.40
CA THR A 131 25.47 -9.32 4.43
C THR A 131 25.45 -10.83 4.20
N ARG A 132 25.75 -11.25 2.96
CA ARG A 132 25.94 -12.65 2.56
C ARG A 132 26.70 -13.49 3.58
#